data_AF-A0A0L8ANY5-F1
#
_entry.id   AF-A0A0L8ANY5-F1
#
_cell.length_a   1.000
_cell.length_b   1.000
_cell.length_c   1.000
_cell.angle_alpha   90.00
_cell.angle_beta   90.00
_cell.angle_gamma   90.00
#
_symmetry.space_group_name_H-M   'P 1'
#
loop_
_entity.id
_entity.type
_entity.pdbx_description
1 polymer ?
#
loop_
_entity_poly.entity_id
_entity_poly.type
_entity_poly.pdbx_seq_one_letter_code
_entity_poly.pdbx_strand_id
1 'polypeptide(L)'
;MKAHWIKVFLRLALSMAFLSAVADRFGFWPAEISTWGNMEAFLAYTESMVPWAPESLVPFMGWSATILEVIFAIFLILGFKTKLTAQLSGALLLVFGLSMVFSFGLKAPLDYSVFSAAAAAFGLSLIKKPFLEIDQLTEKK
;
A
#
# COMPACT_ATOMS: atom_id res chain seq x y z
N MET A 1 -16.98 -19.35 0.74
CA MET A 1 -16.94 -17.87 0.85
C MET A 1 -17.44 -17.28 -0.47
N LYS A 2 -18.38 -16.30 -0.46
CA LYS A 2 -18.88 -15.69 -1.70
C LYS A 2 -17.90 -14.60 -2.20
N ALA A 3 -17.76 -14.42 -3.51
CA ALA A 3 -16.80 -13.49 -4.11
C ALA A 3 -16.94 -12.04 -3.63
N HIS A 4 -18.16 -11.60 -3.27
CA HIS A 4 -18.39 -10.26 -2.76
C HIS A 4 -17.81 -10.02 -1.35
N TRP A 5 -17.78 -11.05 -0.49
CA TRP A 5 -17.12 -10.96 0.81
C TRP A 5 -15.60 -10.93 0.69
N ILE A 6 -15.04 -11.69 -0.26
CA ILE A 6 -13.60 -11.64 -0.59
C ILE A 6 -13.22 -10.23 -1.02
N LYS A 7 -14.05 -9.58 -1.85
CA LYS A 7 -13.81 -8.21 -2.33
C LYS A 7 -13.73 -7.20 -1.18
N VAL A 8 -14.71 -7.23 -0.27
CA VAL A 8 -14.73 -6.34 0.90
C VAL A 8 -13.53 -6.61 1.80
N PHE A 9 -13.23 -7.89 2.05
CA PHE A 9 -12.08 -8.27 2.87
C PHE A 9 -10.76 -7.78 2.27
N LEU A 10 -10.54 -7.96 0.95
CA LEU A 10 -9.36 -7.45 0.26
C LEU A 10 -9.24 -5.93 0.35
N ARG A 11 -10.34 -5.19 0.15
CA ARG A 11 -10.37 -3.73 0.29
C ARG A 11 -9.95 -3.31 1.69
N LEU A 12 -10.58 -3.88 2.72
CA LEU A 12 -10.30 -3.52 4.11
C LEU A 12 -8.87 -3.93 4.50
N ALA A 13 -8.44 -5.15 4.18
CA ALA A 13 -7.11 -5.63 4.52
C ALA A 13 -6.00 -4.76 3.92
N LEU A 14 -6.10 -4.43 2.62
CA LEU A 14 -5.14 -3.55 1.94
C LEU A 14 -5.15 -2.14 2.53
N SER A 15 -6.34 -1.58 2.76
CA SER A 15 -6.46 -0.23 3.33
C SER A 15 -5.88 -0.14 4.74
N MET A 16 -6.18 -1.12 5.59
CA MET A 16 -5.67 -1.16 6.95
C MET A 16 -4.16 -1.38 6.98
N ALA A 17 -3.61 -2.18 6.06
CA ALA A 17 -2.16 -2.33 5.93
C ALA A 17 -1.48 -1.00 5.58
N PHE A 18 -2.01 -0.26 4.60
CA PHE A 18 -1.51 1.08 4.26
C PHE A 18 -1.62 2.05 5.44
N LEU A 19 -2.79 2.16 6.08
CA LEU A 19 -2.99 3.05 7.22
C LEU A 19 -2.10 2.69 8.41
N SER A 20 -1.88 1.39 8.65
CA SER A 20 -0.98 0.91 9.69
C SER A 20 0.47 1.31 9.43
N ALA A 21 0.95 1.18 8.18
CA ALA A 21 2.29 1.61 7.80
C ALA A 21 2.46 3.13 7.92
N VAL A 22 1.44 3.91 7.55
CA VAL A 22 1.43 5.36 7.72
C VAL A 22 1.45 5.74 9.21
N ALA A 23 0.62 5.07 10.03
CA ALA A 23 0.58 5.27 11.47
C ALA A 23 1.93 5.00 12.15
N ASP A 24 2.69 4.01 11.66
CA ASP A 24 4.05 3.72 12.08
C ASP A 24 5.01 4.90 11.84
N ARG A 25 4.95 5.48 10.64
CA ARG A 25 5.78 6.65 10.26
C ARG A 25 5.44 7.91 11.06
N PHE A 26 4.22 8.00 11.61
CA PHE A 26 3.80 9.11 12.48
C PHE A 26 3.96 8.80 13.98
N GLY A 27 4.51 7.63 14.34
CA GLY A 27 4.75 7.26 15.74
C GLY A 27 3.49 6.93 16.55
N PHE A 28 2.41 6.50 15.88
CA PHE A 28 1.19 6.07 16.56
C PHE A 28 1.26 4.63 17.10
N TRP A 29 2.23 3.84 16.62
CA TRP A 29 2.52 2.53 17.19
C TRP A 29 3.54 2.65 18.34
N PRO A 30 3.44 1.80 19.37
CA PRO A 30 4.49 1.67 20.38
C PRO A 30 5.85 1.33 19.77
N ALA A 31 6.94 1.81 20.37
CA ALA A 31 8.29 1.65 19.85
C ALA A 31 8.70 0.17 19.74
N GLU A 32 8.14 -0.70 20.57
CA GLU A 32 8.47 -2.14 20.63
C GLU A 32 7.93 -2.93 19.42
N ILE A 33 6.91 -2.42 18.75
CA ILE A 33 6.28 -3.08 17.60
C ILE A 33 6.38 -2.26 16.31
N SER A 34 6.87 -1.02 16.40
CA SER A 34 7.07 -0.16 15.25
C SER A 34 8.20 -0.68 14.36
N THR A 35 8.02 -0.58 13.04
CA THR A 35 9.06 -0.90 12.06
C THR A 35 10.02 0.27 11.88
N TRP A 36 9.49 1.48 11.80
CA TRP A 36 10.26 2.74 11.67
C TRP A 36 10.01 3.66 12.86
N GLY A 37 8.77 3.79 13.31
CA GLY A 37 8.36 4.57 14.48
C GLY A 37 8.38 6.10 14.31
N ASN A 38 9.05 6.61 13.29
CA ASN A 38 9.01 8.02 12.89
C ASN A 38 9.37 8.18 11.40
N MET A 39 9.15 9.39 10.88
CA MET A 39 9.36 9.68 9.46
C MET A 39 10.85 9.73 9.12
N GLU A 40 11.71 10.20 10.02
CA GLU A 40 13.15 10.28 9.82
C GLU A 40 13.77 8.88 9.61
N ALA A 41 13.39 7.91 10.43
CA ALA A 41 13.80 6.52 10.31
C ALA A 41 13.28 5.88 9.02
N PHE A 42 12.05 6.19 8.62
CA PHE A 42 11.50 5.74 7.34
C PHE A 42 12.23 6.34 6.13
N LEU A 43 12.61 7.61 6.18
CA LEU A 43 13.37 8.25 5.10
C LEU A 43 14.80 7.68 5.02
N ALA A 44 15.47 7.46 6.15
CA ALA A 44 16.76 6.79 6.17
C ALA A 44 16.68 5.35 5.61
N TYR A 45 15.60 4.63 5.95
CA TYR A 45 15.33 3.31 5.35
C TYR A 45 15.08 3.40 3.83
N THR A 46 14.33 4.41 3.40
CA THR A 46 14.04 4.66 1.98
C THR A 46 15.32 4.97 1.21
N GLU A 47 16.21 5.79 1.75
CA GLU A 47 17.53 6.10 1.17
C GLU A 47 18.34 4.82 0.91
N SER A 48 18.39 3.92 1.90
CA SER A 48 19.08 2.64 1.75
C SER A 48 18.43 1.70 0.71
N MET A 49 17.17 1.93 0.34
CA MET A 49 16.46 1.20 -0.72
C MET A 49 16.70 1.75 -2.12
N VAL A 50 17.10 3.00 -2.27
CA VAL A 50 17.30 3.64 -3.58
C VAL A 50 18.71 4.23 -3.71
N PRO A 51 19.77 3.40 -3.67
CA PRO A 51 21.15 3.88 -3.73
C PRO A 51 21.51 4.59 -5.04
N TRP A 52 20.66 4.46 -6.07
CA TRP A 52 20.80 5.13 -7.36
C TRP A 52 20.18 6.53 -7.38
N ALA A 53 19.32 6.88 -6.42
CA ALA A 53 18.65 8.17 -6.36
C ALA A 53 19.49 9.19 -5.56
N PRO A 54 19.59 10.46 -5.99
CA PRO A 54 20.17 11.52 -5.18
C PRO A 54 19.44 11.66 -3.83
N GLU A 55 20.20 11.94 -2.76
CA GLU A 55 19.66 12.14 -1.40
C GLU A 55 18.53 13.17 -1.35
N SER A 56 18.60 14.22 -2.17
CA SER A 56 17.57 15.26 -2.27
C SER A 56 16.21 14.76 -2.78
N LEU A 57 16.15 13.61 -3.46
CA LEU A 57 14.91 12.99 -3.91
C LEU A 57 14.27 12.06 -2.87
N VAL A 58 15.02 11.61 -1.85
CA VAL A 58 14.51 10.65 -0.85
C VAL A 58 13.30 11.21 -0.09
N PRO A 59 13.31 12.46 0.43
CA PRO A 59 12.14 13.03 1.09
C PRO A 59 10.93 13.11 0.15
N PHE A 60 11.15 13.49 -1.11
CA PHE A 60 10.08 13.56 -2.11
C PHE A 60 9.46 12.19 -2.35
N MET A 61 10.27 11.14 -2.51
CA MET A 61 9.79 9.77 -2.73
C MET A 61 9.04 9.24 -1.50
N GLY A 62 9.60 9.40 -0.30
CA GLY A 62 9.00 8.91 0.94
C GLY A 62 7.66 9.59 1.26
N TRP A 63 7.57 10.91 1.12
CA TRP A 63 6.32 11.64 1.31
C TRP A 63 5.30 11.33 0.21
N SER A 64 5.73 11.22 -1.05
CA SER A 64 4.83 10.83 -2.15
C SER A 64 4.22 9.45 -1.91
N ALA A 65 5.03 8.47 -1.49
CA ALA A 65 4.53 7.14 -1.13
C ALA A 65 3.52 7.22 0.02
N THR A 66 3.83 7.94 1.10
CA THR A 66 2.94 8.12 2.25
C THR A 66 1.60 8.74 1.87
N ILE A 67 1.62 9.80 1.05
CA ILE A 67 0.40 10.48 0.59
C ILE A 67 -0.44 9.54 -0.29
N LEU A 68 0.20 8.82 -1.22
CA LEU A 68 -0.49 7.86 -2.08
C LEU A 68 -1.11 6.71 -1.27
N GLU A 69 -0.42 6.18 -0.27
CA GLU A 69 -0.95 5.14 0.61
C GLU A 69 -2.21 5.61 1.36
N VAL A 70 -2.21 6.84 1.90
CA VAL A 70 -3.39 7.42 2.56
C VAL A 70 -4.56 7.56 1.58
N ILE A 71 -4.30 8.12 0.38
CA ILE A 71 -5.33 8.31 -0.64
C ILE A 71 -5.91 6.95 -1.07
N PHE A 72 -5.06 5.98 -1.35
CA PHE A 72 -5.48 4.65 -1.77
C PHE A 72 -6.23 3.92 -0.67
N ALA A 73 -5.81 4.01 0.59
CA ALA A 73 -6.54 3.43 1.71
C ALA A 73 -7.95 4.02 1.84
N ILE A 74 -8.08 5.34 1.79
CA ILE A 74 -9.39 6.00 1.85
C ILE A 74 -10.26 5.57 0.68
N PHE A 75 -9.71 5.57 -0.54
CA PHE A 75 -10.46 5.18 -1.74
C PHE A 75 -10.89 3.71 -1.71
N LEU A 76 -10.04 2.81 -1.19
CA LEU A 76 -10.38 1.39 -1.03
C LEU A 76 -11.43 1.18 0.06
N ILE A 77 -11.36 1.89 1.20
CA ILE A 77 -12.40 1.86 2.25
C ILE A 77 -13.75 2.30 1.68
N LEU A 78 -13.78 3.45 0.99
CA LEU A 78 -14.98 4.00 0.38
C LEU A 78 -15.46 3.17 -0.83
N GLY A 79 -14.55 2.44 -1.49
CA GLY A 79 -14.87 1.73 -2.72
C GLY A 79 -15.09 2.71 -3.86
N PHE A 80 -14.21 3.71 -3.96
CA PHE A 80 -14.18 4.70 -5.01
C PHE A 80 -13.14 4.32 -6.06
N LYS A 81 -13.58 4.25 -7.31
CA LYS A 81 -12.85 3.74 -8.48
C LYS A 81 -12.06 2.48 -8.13
N THR A 82 -12.71 1.52 -7.47
CA THR A 82 -12.09 0.38 -6.77
C THR A 82 -11.10 -0.36 -7.67
N LYS A 83 -11.45 -0.60 -8.94
CA LYS A 83 -10.57 -1.25 -9.92
C LYS A 83 -9.27 -0.47 -10.13
N LEU A 84 -9.37 0.83 -10.40
CA LEU A 84 -8.22 1.69 -10.66
C LEU A 84 -7.36 1.84 -9.40
N THR A 85 -7.98 2.13 -8.26
CA THR A 85 -7.28 2.27 -6.97
C THR A 85 -6.53 0.98 -6.62
N ALA A 86 -7.14 -0.19 -6.85
CA ALA A 86 -6.49 -1.47 -6.61
C ALA A 86 -5.31 -1.74 -7.56
N GLN A 87 -5.40 -1.37 -8.85
CA GLN A 87 -4.28 -1.46 -9.78
C GLN A 87 -3.11 -0.56 -9.38
N LEU A 88 -3.40 0.69 -9.00
CA LEU A 88 -2.38 1.64 -8.57
C LEU A 88 -1.74 1.21 -7.24
N SER A 89 -2.54 0.68 -6.30
CA SER A 89 -2.04 0.11 -5.04
C SER A 89 -1.11 -1.07 -5.30
N GLY A 90 -1.48 -1.97 -6.21
CA GLY A 90 -0.64 -3.10 -6.61
C GLY A 90 0.67 -2.64 -7.27
N ALA A 91 0.62 -1.64 -8.14
CA ALA A 91 1.81 -1.07 -8.77
C ALA A 91 2.73 -0.39 -7.73
N LEU A 92 2.17 0.38 -6.79
CA LEU A 92 2.92 1.01 -5.71
C LEU A 92 3.67 -0.03 -4.86
N LEU A 93 2.96 -1.09 -4.42
CA LEU A 93 3.54 -2.18 -3.63
C LEU A 93 4.58 -2.97 -4.44
N LEU A 94 4.36 -3.17 -5.74
CA LEU A 94 5.31 -3.86 -6.61
C LEU A 94 6.61 -3.06 -6.75
N VAL A 95 6.51 -1.75 -7.00
CA VAL A 95 7.70 -0.87 -7.08
C VAL A 95 8.45 -0.90 -5.75
N PHE A 96 7.75 -0.76 -4.62
CA PHE A 96 8.36 -0.86 -3.29
C PHE A 96 9.07 -2.21 -3.08
N GLY A 97 8.39 -3.33 -3.37
CA GLY A 97 8.95 -4.67 -3.23
C GLY A 97 10.16 -4.90 -4.15
N LEU A 98 10.14 -4.40 -5.38
CA LEU A 98 11.27 -4.48 -6.30
C LEU A 98 12.45 -3.65 -5.81
N SER A 99 12.21 -2.43 -5.30
CA SER A 99 13.25 -1.62 -4.65
C SER A 99 13.90 -2.36 -3.48
N MET A 100 13.11 -3.06 -2.64
CA MET A 100 13.65 -3.90 -1.57
C MET A 100 14.48 -5.07 -2.11
N VAL A 101 14.06 -5.73 -3.20
CA VAL A 101 14.82 -6.83 -3.81
C VAL A 101 16.18 -6.37 -4.30
N PHE A 102 16.26 -5.24 -4.98
CA PHE A 102 17.52 -4.75 -5.53
C PHE A 102 18.50 -4.28 -4.45
N SER A 103 18.00 -3.83 -3.31
CA SER A 103 18.85 -3.25 -2.25
C SER A 103 19.15 -4.23 -1.11
N PHE A 104 18.22 -5.10 -0.76
CA PHE A 104 18.34 -6.03 0.38
C PHE A 104 18.20 -7.51 0.00
N GLY A 105 17.97 -7.81 -1.28
CA GLY A 105 17.68 -9.15 -1.75
C GLY A 105 16.23 -9.59 -1.47
N LEU A 106 15.94 -10.87 -1.76
CA LEU A 106 14.57 -11.41 -1.76
C LEU A 106 13.95 -11.60 -0.38
N LYS A 107 14.76 -11.72 0.69
CA LYS A 107 14.27 -12.10 2.02
C LYS A 107 13.34 -11.05 2.63
N ALA A 108 13.77 -9.79 2.65
CA ALA A 108 13.02 -8.70 3.28
C ALA A 108 11.61 -8.49 2.68
N PRO A 109 11.43 -8.34 1.35
CA PRO A 109 10.10 -8.13 0.79
C PRO A 109 9.19 -9.37 0.91
N LEU A 110 9.75 -10.57 1.07
CA LEU A 110 8.98 -11.79 1.36
C LEU A 110 8.51 -11.83 2.82
N ASP A 111 9.34 -11.43 3.79
CA ASP A 111 8.96 -11.38 5.20
C ASP A 111 7.83 -10.39 5.46
N TYR A 112 7.90 -9.21 4.83
CA TYR A 112 6.81 -8.22 4.87
C TYR A 112 5.62 -8.59 3.98
N SER A 113 5.67 -9.73 3.27
CA SER A 113 4.61 -10.20 2.38
C SER A 113 4.21 -9.17 1.31
N VAL A 114 5.15 -8.33 0.84
CA VAL A 114 4.88 -7.22 -0.08
C VAL A 114 4.32 -7.72 -1.40
N PHE A 115 4.89 -8.79 -1.95
CA PHE A 115 4.41 -9.39 -3.21
C PHE A 115 3.02 -10.01 -3.06
N SER A 116 2.71 -10.59 -1.90
CA SER A 116 1.37 -11.11 -1.59
C SER A 116 0.35 -9.98 -1.55
N ALA A 117 0.68 -8.85 -0.92
CA ALA A 117 -0.17 -7.66 -0.88
C ALA A 117 -0.35 -7.05 -2.29
N ALA A 118 0.71 -6.97 -3.10
CA ALA A 118 0.63 -6.51 -4.48
C ALA A 118 -0.28 -7.43 -5.33
N ALA A 119 -0.12 -8.75 -5.23
CA ALA A 119 -0.96 -9.73 -5.91
C ALA A 119 -2.43 -9.63 -5.44
N ALA A 120 -2.67 -9.41 -4.15
CA ALA A 120 -4.00 -9.19 -3.60
C ALA A 120 -4.66 -7.93 -4.16
N ALA A 121 -3.91 -6.83 -4.31
CA ALA A 121 -4.38 -5.61 -4.93
C ALA A 121 -4.72 -5.80 -6.42
N PHE A 122 -3.86 -6.48 -7.19
CA PHE A 122 -4.20 -6.82 -8.58
C PHE A 122 -5.40 -7.77 -8.66
N GLY A 123 -5.49 -8.77 -7.78
CA GLY A 123 -6.63 -9.67 -7.70
C GLY A 123 -7.94 -8.94 -7.41
N LEU A 124 -7.93 -7.99 -6.47
CA LEU A 124 -9.07 -7.12 -6.18
C LEU A 124 -9.55 -6.37 -7.43
N SER A 125 -8.62 -5.87 -8.26
CA SER A 125 -8.97 -5.15 -9.49
C SER A 125 -9.72 -5.99 -10.54
N LEU A 126 -9.65 -7.32 -10.44
CA LEU A 126 -10.32 -8.26 -11.36
C LEU A 126 -11.74 -8.63 -10.91
N ILE A 127 -12.12 -8.34 -9.67
CA ILE A 127 -13.44 -8.69 -9.13
C ILE A 127 -14.49 -7.67 -9.62
N LYS A 128 -15.20 -8.02 -10.70
CA LYS A 128 -16.08 -7.11 -11.45
C LYS A 128 -17.32 -6.63 -10.69
N LYS A 129 -17.99 -7.49 -9.92
CA LYS A 129 -19.27 -7.11 -9.29
C LYS A 129 -19.01 -6.10 -8.18
N PRO A 130 -19.52 -4.86 -8.27
CA PRO A 130 -19.38 -3.90 -7.18
C PRO A 130 -20.27 -4.35 -6.01
N PHE A 131 -19.76 -4.24 -4.79
CA PHE A 131 -20.47 -4.62 -3.57
C PHE A 131 -19.98 -3.75 -2.40
N LEU A 132 -20.88 -2.97 -1.81
CA LEU A 132 -20.55 -1.97 -0.78
C LEU A 132 -19.49 -0.97 -1.27
N GLU A 133 -19.67 -0.47 -2.49
CA GLU A 133 -18.77 0.47 -3.18
C GLU A 133 -19.55 1.72 -3.55
N ILE A 134 -18.98 2.91 -3.31
CA ILE A 134 -19.56 4.16 -3.81
C ILE A 134 -19.66 4.15 -5.34
N ASP A 135 -18.81 3.36 -6.01
CA ASP A 135 -18.90 3.10 -7.45
C ASP A 135 -20.31 2.66 -7.89
N GLN A 136 -21.06 1.94 -7.04
CA GLN A 136 -22.45 1.53 -7.33
C GLN A 136 -23.42 2.71 -7.49
N LEU A 137 -23.12 3.85 -6.84
CA LEU A 137 -23.93 5.06 -6.92
C LEU A 137 -23.60 5.88 -8.17
N THR A 138 -22.42 5.66 -8.75
CA THR A 138 -21.90 6.44 -9.88
C THR A 138 -22.06 5.71 -11.21
N GLU A 139 -22.01 4.37 -11.20
CA GLU A 139 -22.40 3.54 -12.34
C GLU A 139 -23.93 3.60 -12.51
N LYS A 140 -24.39 4.58 -13.29
CA LYS A 140 -25.76 4.59 -13.84
C LYS A 140 -26.02 3.23 -14.52
N LYS A 141 -27.15 2.62 -14.15
CA LYS A 141 -27.74 1.47 -14.87
C LYS A 141 -27.83 1.72 -16.37
#